data_AF-A0A1F8VDS2-F1
#
_entry.id   AF-A0A1F8VDS2-F1
#
_cell.length_a   1.000
_cell.length_b   1.000
_cell.length_c   1.000
_cell.angle_alpha   90.00
_cell.angle_beta   90.00
_cell.angle_gamma   90.00
#
_symmetry.space_group_name_H-M   'P 1'
#
loop_
_entity.id
_entity.type
_entity.pdbx_description
1 polymer ?
#
loop_
_entity_poly.entity_id
_entity_poly.type
_entity_poly.pdbx_seq_one_letter_code
_entity_poly.pdbx_strand_id
1 'polypeptide(L)'
;MRNKHAIGFSLLEVLLAGFLLSVVLLGIYTRLLEQRANLMVLRQQLMASLQLNNLFDQLRLCKNTKEREQRKKEWEVQTRALLPSIMLQDAQCHDLYCQVCIFWKNRVQKPSCLSALLPALPYWN
;
A
#
# COMPACT_ATOMS: atom_id res chain seq x y z
N MET A 1 43.11 0.45 57.48
CA MET A 1 41.66 0.13 57.41
C MET A 1 41.08 0.86 56.21
N ARG A 2 40.63 0.13 55.18
CA ARG A 2 40.16 0.70 53.90
C ARG A 2 38.67 1.02 54.06
N ASN A 3 38.31 2.29 54.28
CA ASN A 3 36.93 2.73 54.21
C ASN A 3 36.44 2.58 52.77
N LYS A 4 35.67 1.52 52.53
CA LYS A 4 34.89 1.37 51.31
C LYS A 4 33.72 2.34 51.43
N HIS A 5 33.83 3.52 50.80
CA HIS A 5 32.66 4.35 50.56
C HIS A 5 31.69 3.53 49.72
N ALA A 6 30.59 3.10 50.32
CA ALA A 6 29.47 2.54 49.58
C ALA A 6 28.89 3.67 48.72
N ILE A 7 29.21 3.64 47.43
CA ILE A 7 28.65 4.57 46.44
C ILE A 7 27.20 4.14 46.23
N GLY A 8 26.28 4.76 46.95
CA GLY A 8 24.84 4.61 46.76
C GLY A 8 24.32 5.71 45.86
N PHE A 9 23.47 5.35 44.88
CA PHE A 9 22.77 6.34 44.06
C PHE A 9 21.71 7.04 44.89
N SER A 10 21.62 8.37 44.74
CA SER A 10 20.54 9.13 45.36
C SER A 10 19.19 8.75 44.71
N LEU A 11 18.12 8.70 45.49
CA LEU A 11 16.76 8.47 44.98
C LEU A 11 16.43 9.44 43.83
N LEU A 12 16.90 10.69 43.94
CA LEU A 12 16.73 11.72 42.92
C LEU A 12 17.40 11.32 41.60
N GLU A 13 18.62 10.77 41.66
CA GLU A 13 19.36 10.34 40.46
C GLU A 13 18.67 9.18 39.76
N VAL A 14 18.13 8.23 40.52
CA VAL A 14 17.37 7.08 39.97
C VAL A 14 16.08 7.56 39.30
N LEU A 15 15.36 8.49 39.91
CA LEU A 15 14.14 9.07 39.33
C LEU A 15 14.44 9.86 38.05
N LEU A 16 15.53 10.64 38.05
CA LEU A 16 15.92 11.45 36.91
C LEU A 16 16.40 10.58 35.74
N ALA A 17 17.16 9.52 36.03
CA ALA A 17 17.54 8.50 35.04
C ALA A 17 16.31 7.79 34.46
N GLY A 18 15.34 7.41 35.32
CA GLY A 18 14.09 6.79 34.87
C GLY A 18 13.24 7.70 33.98
N PHE A 19 13.18 9.00 34.31
CA PHE A 19 12.48 10.00 33.51
C PHE A 19 13.15 10.18 32.15
N LEU A 20 14.48 10.37 32.12
CA LEU A 20 15.23 10.51 30.86
C LEU A 20 15.08 9.28 29.97
N LEU A 21 15.16 8.09 30.55
CA LEU A 21 14.96 6.83 29.83
C LEU A 21 13.55 6.71 29.25
N SER A 22 12.53 7.14 30.00
CA SER A 22 11.14 7.16 29.52
C SER A 22 10.94 8.12 28.34
N VAL A 23 11.55 9.31 28.38
CA VAL A 23 11.50 10.29 27.28
C VAL A 23 12.17 9.74 26.02
N VAL A 24 13.34 9.10 26.16
CA VAL A 24 14.04 8.48 25.04
C VAL A 24 13.21 7.35 24.43
N LEU A 25 12.63 6.48 25.27
CA LEU A 25 11.74 5.40 24.80
C LEU A 25 10.51 5.95 24.08
N LEU A 26 9.90 7.02 24.58
CA LEU A 26 8.77 7.67 23.91
C LEU A 26 9.16 8.24 22.54
N GLY A 27 10.34 8.86 22.43
CA GLY A 27 10.88 9.34 21.15
C GLY A 27 11.12 8.22 20.13
N ILE A 28 11.64 7.07 20.57
CA ILE A 28 11.82 5.90 19.70
C ILE A 28 10.46 5.33 19.28
N TYR A 29 9.51 5.23 20.23
CA TYR A 29 8.18 4.67 19.99
C TYR A 29 7.41 5.48 18.95
N THR A 30 7.43 6.81 19.05
CA THR A 30 6.78 7.71 18.08
C THR A 30 7.36 7.57 16.68
N ARG A 31 8.69 7.49 16.53
CA ARG A 31 9.34 7.22 15.23
C ARG A 31 8.99 5.85 14.67
N LEU A 32 8.90 4.83 15.51
CA LEU A 32 8.53 3.47 15.09
C LEU A 32 7.09 3.44 14.54
N LEU A 33 6.17 4.17 15.17
CA LEU A 33 4.80 4.31 14.69
C LEU A 33 4.75 4.99 13.31
N GLU A 34 5.50 6.06 13.12
CA GLU A 34 5.58 6.78 11.85
C GLU A 34 6.12 5.89 10.72
N GLN A 35 7.21 5.15 10.98
CA GLN A 35 7.76 4.20 10.01
C GLN A 35 6.78 3.08 9.66
N ARG A 36 6.02 2.55 10.64
CA ARG A 36 4.98 1.56 10.38
C ARG A 36 3.87 2.13 9.48
N ALA A 37 3.44 3.36 9.73
CA ALA A 37 2.43 4.01 8.88
C ALA A 37 2.91 4.14 7.44
N ASN A 38 4.16 4.59 7.23
CA ASN A 38 4.76 4.73 5.90
C ASN A 38 4.91 3.36 5.19
N LEU A 39 5.32 2.32 5.92
CA LEU A 39 5.41 0.96 5.37
C LEU A 39 4.05 0.38 4.98
N MET A 40 2.99 0.64 5.75
CA MET A 40 1.64 0.21 5.38
C MET A 40 1.18 0.88 4.09
N VAL A 41 1.43 2.19 3.93
CA VAL A 41 1.08 2.92 2.71
C VAL A 41 1.84 2.36 1.51
N LEU A 42 3.15 2.13 1.64
CA LEU A 42 3.98 1.58 0.58
C LEU A 42 3.50 0.17 0.16
N ARG A 43 3.19 -0.68 1.15
CA ARG A 43 2.68 -2.04 0.90
C ARG A 43 1.34 -2.01 0.16
N GLN A 44 0.43 -1.11 0.53
CA GLN A 44 -0.85 -0.95 -0.15
C GLN A 44 -0.67 -0.51 -1.61
N GLN A 45 0.24 0.44 -1.87
CA GLN A 45 0.55 0.88 -3.23
C GLN A 45 1.17 -0.23 -4.08
N LEU A 46 2.11 -0.99 -3.51
CA LEU A 46 2.73 -2.13 -4.19
C LEU A 46 1.67 -3.17 -4.56
N MET A 47 0.83 -3.58 -3.60
CA MET A 47 -0.25 -4.54 -3.87
C MET A 47 -1.23 -4.04 -4.92
N ALA A 48 -1.59 -2.75 -4.90
CA ALA A 48 -2.45 -2.19 -5.94
C ALA A 48 -1.81 -2.24 -7.33
N SER A 49 -0.53 -1.91 -7.44
CA SER A 49 0.19 -2.00 -8.72
C SER A 49 0.26 -3.43 -9.26
N LEU A 50 0.49 -4.42 -8.39
CA LEU A 50 0.50 -5.83 -8.76
C LEU A 50 -0.89 -6.31 -9.20
N GLN A 51 -1.94 -5.95 -8.46
CA GLN A 51 -3.31 -6.33 -8.82
C GLN A 51 -3.77 -5.67 -10.12
N LEU A 52 -3.38 -4.42 -10.36
CA LEU A 52 -3.63 -3.72 -11.62
C LEU A 52 -2.90 -4.38 -12.79
N ASN A 53 -1.61 -4.67 -12.65
CA ASN A 53 -0.86 -5.35 -13.71
C ASN A 53 -1.44 -6.73 -14.03
N ASN A 54 -1.81 -7.50 -13.02
CA ASN A 54 -2.47 -8.79 -13.22
C ASN A 54 -3.81 -8.63 -13.96
N LEU A 55 -4.63 -7.63 -13.60
CA LEU A 55 -5.85 -7.33 -14.35
C LEU A 55 -5.54 -6.98 -15.81
N PHE A 56 -4.54 -6.13 -16.04
CA PHE A 56 -4.13 -5.78 -17.41
C PHE A 56 -3.73 -7.01 -18.22
N ASP A 57 -2.94 -7.91 -17.65
CA ASP A 57 -2.54 -9.14 -18.33
C ASP A 57 -3.75 -10.03 -18.65
N GLN A 58 -4.70 -10.15 -17.72
CA GLN A 58 -5.95 -10.89 -17.96
C GLN A 58 -6.82 -10.25 -19.05
N LEU A 59 -6.97 -8.92 -19.03
CA LEU A 59 -7.76 -8.19 -20.02
C LEU A 59 -7.11 -8.23 -21.41
N ARG A 60 -5.77 -8.26 -21.48
CA ARG A 60 -5.00 -8.41 -22.73
C ARG A 60 -5.22 -9.77 -23.38
N LEU A 61 -5.44 -10.82 -22.60
CA LEU A 61 -5.74 -12.16 -23.12
C LEU A 61 -7.19 -12.31 -23.60
N CYS A 62 -8.10 -11.41 -23.19
CA CYS A 62 -9.50 -11.47 -23.55
C CYS A 62 -9.77 -10.83 -24.92
N LYS A 63 -10.21 -11.65 -25.88
CA LYS A 63 -10.60 -11.20 -27.23
C LYS A 63 -12.03 -10.65 -27.29
N ASN A 64 -12.93 -11.16 -26.44
CA ASN A 64 -14.35 -10.83 -26.43
C ASN A 64 -14.72 -9.83 -25.33
N THR A 65 -15.66 -8.93 -25.61
CA THR A 65 -16.19 -7.94 -24.64
C THR A 65 -16.88 -8.60 -23.44
N LYS A 66 -17.64 -9.68 -23.66
CA LYS A 66 -18.32 -10.42 -22.59
C LYS A 66 -17.36 -11.09 -21.60
N GLU A 67 -16.31 -11.74 -22.09
CA GLU A 67 -15.27 -12.34 -21.24
C GLU A 67 -14.51 -11.27 -20.45
N ARG A 68 -14.25 -10.12 -21.09
CA ARG A 68 -13.58 -8.98 -20.47
C ARG A 68 -14.38 -8.41 -19.29
N GLU A 69 -15.69 -8.26 -19.45
CA GLU A 69 -16.58 -7.84 -18.35
C GLU A 69 -16.64 -8.86 -17.21
N GLN A 70 -16.67 -10.15 -17.55
CA GLN A 70 -16.69 -11.21 -16.54
C GLN A 70 -15.38 -11.24 -15.74
N ARG A 71 -14.23 -11.15 -16.40
CA ARG A 71 -12.91 -11.04 -15.73
C ARG A 71 -12.80 -9.79 -14.86
N LYS A 72 -13.36 -8.66 -15.31
CA LYS A 72 -13.42 -7.44 -14.50
C LYS A 72 -14.21 -7.66 -13.20
N LYS A 73 -15.37 -8.33 -13.27
CA LYS A 73 -16.17 -8.66 -12.08
C LYS A 73 -15.44 -9.62 -11.14
N GLU A 74 -14.81 -10.67 -11.68
CA GLU A 74 -14.01 -11.63 -10.91
C GLU A 74 -12.86 -10.92 -10.18
N TRP A 75 -12.13 -10.07 -10.89
CA TRP A 75 -11.04 -9.28 -10.32
C TRP A 75 -11.54 -8.33 -9.22
N GLU A 76 -12.70 -7.69 -9.40
CA GLU A 76 -13.24 -6.79 -8.39
C GLU A 76 -13.57 -7.54 -7.10
N VAL A 77 -14.15 -8.74 -7.20
CA VAL A 77 -14.43 -9.60 -6.04
C VAL A 77 -13.13 -10.02 -5.34
N GLN A 78 -12.12 -10.46 -6.09
CA GLN A 78 -10.83 -10.88 -5.54
C GLN A 78 -10.07 -9.71 -4.89
N THR A 79 -10.07 -8.55 -5.55
CA THR A 79 -9.33 -7.36 -5.10
C THR A 79 -9.99 -6.73 -3.89
N ARG A 80 -11.32 -6.78 -3.77
CA ARG A 80 -12.04 -6.22 -2.61
C ARG A 80 -11.64 -6.88 -1.29
N ALA A 81 -11.23 -8.15 -1.30
CA ALA A 81 -10.71 -8.84 -0.13
C ALA A 81 -9.30 -8.35 0.28
N LEU A 82 -8.45 -8.03 -0.70
CA LEU A 82 -7.07 -7.60 -0.47
C LEU A 82 -6.93 -6.09 -0.25
N LEU A 83 -7.78 -5.30 -0.92
CA LEU A 83 -7.73 -3.85 -1.02
C LEU A 83 -9.18 -3.30 -0.98
N PRO A 84 -9.84 -3.32 0.18
CA PRO A 84 -11.25 -2.93 0.33
C PRO A 84 -11.51 -1.44 0.03
N SER A 85 -10.45 -0.64 0.04
CA SER A 85 -10.48 0.79 -0.28
C SER A 85 -10.38 1.07 -1.78
N ILE A 86 -10.16 0.08 -2.64
CA ILE A 86 -10.06 0.28 -4.08
C ILE A 86 -11.42 -0.01 -4.74
N MET A 87 -11.83 0.89 -5.62
CA MET A 87 -12.94 0.70 -6.54
C MET A 87 -12.47 0.90 -7.98
N LEU A 88 -12.92 0.04 -8.89
CA LEU A 88 -12.66 0.21 -10.29
C LEU A 88 -13.68 1.21 -10.86
N GLN A 89 -13.20 2.34 -11.37
CA GLN A 89 -14.08 3.39 -11.86
C GLN A 89 -14.42 3.12 -13.32
N ASP A 90 -13.40 2.94 -14.17
CA ASP A 90 -13.57 2.65 -15.58
C ASP A 90 -12.42 1.77 -16.09
N ALA A 91 -12.76 0.85 -16.98
CA ALA A 91 -11.79 0.09 -17.79
C ALA A 91 -12.20 0.29 -19.25
N GLN A 92 -11.48 1.15 -19.97
CA GLN A 92 -11.70 1.42 -21.37
C GLN A 92 -10.58 0.78 -22.17
N CYS A 93 -10.93 -0.12 -23.06
CA CYS A 93 -9.96 -0.75 -23.95
C CYS A 93 -10.30 -0.34 -25.38
N HIS A 94 -9.41 0.45 -25.97
CA HIS A 94 -9.37 0.78 -27.39
C HIS A 94 -8.50 -0.24 -28.13
N ASP A 95 -8.56 -0.22 -29.45
CA ASP A 95 -7.87 -1.19 -30.33
C ASP A 95 -6.36 -1.27 -30.08
N LEU A 96 -5.75 -0.18 -29.57
CA LEU A 96 -4.32 -0.04 -29.38
C LEU A 96 -3.89 0.06 -27.91
N TYR A 97 -4.82 0.32 -26.99
CA TYR A 97 -4.48 0.47 -25.57
C TYR A 97 -5.65 0.14 -24.67
N CYS A 98 -5.34 -0.42 -23.50
CA CYS A 98 -6.27 -0.49 -22.38
C CYS A 98 -5.89 0.56 -21.35
N GLN A 99 -6.90 1.25 -20.83
CA GLN A 99 -6.81 2.14 -19.69
C GLN A 99 -7.70 1.60 -18.57
N VAL A 100 -7.11 1.46 -17.39
CA VAL A 100 -7.81 1.05 -16.18
C VAL A 100 -7.61 2.14 -15.13
N CYS A 101 -8.71 2.70 -14.66
CA CYS A 101 -8.73 3.72 -13.63
C CYS A 101 -9.27 3.13 -12.33
N ILE A 102 -8.47 3.27 -11.27
CA ILE A 102 -8.88 2.91 -9.91
C ILE A 102 -9.04 4.15 -9.05
N PHE A 103 -10.05 4.09 -8.19
CA PHE A 103 -10.32 5.09 -7.18
C PHE A 103 -10.04 4.52 -5.79
N TRP A 104 -9.38 5.32 -4.95
CA TRP A 104 -9.12 4.97 -3.56
C TRP A 104 -10.14 5.67 -2.66
N LYS A 105 -11.07 4.91 -2.07
CA LYS A 105 -12.10 5.43 -1.15
C LYS A 105 -11.55 6.31 -0.04
N ASN A 106 -10.34 6.00 0.44
CA ASN A 106 -9.72 6.68 1.58
C ASN A 106 -8.80 7.83 1.18
N ARG A 107 -8.71 8.20 -0.10
CA ARG A 107 -7.97 9.39 -0.54
C ARG A 107 -8.94 10.33 -1.27
N VAL A 108 -8.96 11.60 -0.86
CA VAL A 108 -9.60 12.71 -1.60
C VAL A 108 -8.83 13.04 -2.90
N GLN A 109 -7.99 12.13 -3.39
CA GLN A 109 -7.12 12.34 -4.55
C GLN A 109 -7.74 11.80 -5.83
N LYS A 110 -7.35 12.43 -6.95
CA LYS A 110 -7.74 12.08 -8.31
C LYS A 110 -7.57 10.58 -8.58
N PRO A 111 -8.44 9.97 -9.40
CA PRO A 111 -8.33 8.57 -9.77
C PRO A 111 -6.93 8.28 -10.34
N SER A 112 -6.34 7.17 -9.90
CA SER A 112 -5.06 6.70 -10.41
C SER A 112 -5.34 5.83 -11.62
N CYS A 113 -5.05 6.35 -12.81
CA CYS A 113 -5.22 5.63 -14.06
C CYS A 113 -3.87 5.08 -14.52
N LEU A 114 -3.84 3.78 -14.81
CA LEU A 114 -2.76 3.18 -15.59
C LEU A 114 -3.27 3.01 -17.02
N SER A 115 -2.41 3.30 -17.98
CA SER A 115 -2.61 2.99 -19.39
C SER A 115 -1.46 2.09 -19.82
N ALA A 116 -1.81 0.98 -20.47
CA ALA A 116 -0.85 0.08 -21.06
C ALA A 116 -1.12 0.03 -22.56
N LEU A 117 -0.07 0.26 -23.35
CA LEU A 117 -0.08 -0.04 -24.77
C LEU A 117 -0.32 -1.54 -24.91
N LEU A 118 -1.42 -1.91 -25.56
CA LEU A 118 -1.55 -3.27 -26.05
C LEU A 118 -0.47 -3.43 -27.12
N PRO A 119 0.25 -4.56 -27.19
CA PRO A 119 0.99 -4.85 -28.41
C PRO A 119 -0.01 -4.72 -29.55
N ALA A 120 0.39 -4.12 -30.67
CA ALA A 120 -0.43 -4.11 -31.86
C ALA A 120 -0.86 -5.56 -32.13
N LEU A 121 -2.09 -5.90 -31.75
CA LEU A 121 -2.69 -7.16 -32.12
C LEU A 121 -2.80 -7.06 -33.63
N PRO A 122 -2.18 -7.95 -34.41
CA PRO A 122 -2.38 -7.94 -35.84
C PRO A 122 -3.87 -8.16 -36.07
N TYR A 123 -4.51 -7.12 -36.61
CA TYR A 123 -5.76 -7.08 -37.37
C TYR A 123 -6.75 -8.21 -37.12
N TRP A 124 -7.97 -7.85 -36.69
CA TRP A 124 -9.14 -8.64 -37.07
C TRP A 124 -10.19 -7.69 -37.65
N ASN A 125 -10.32 -7.76 -38.98
CA ASN A 125 -11.53 -7.45 -39.74
C ASN A 125 -12.75 -8.14 -39.13
#